data_AF-A0A350Y322-F1
#
_entry.id   AF-A0A350Y322-F1
#
_cell.length_a   1.000
_cell.length_b   1.000
_cell.length_c   1.000
_cell.angle_alpha   90.00
_cell.angle_beta   90.00
_cell.angle_gamma   90.00
#
_symmetry.space_group_name_H-M   'P 1'
#
loop_
_entity.id
_entity.type
_entity.pdbx_description
1 polymer ?
#
loop_
_entity_poly.entity_id
_entity_poly.type
_entity_poly.pdbx_seq_one_letter_code
_entity_poly.pdbx_strand_id
1 'polypeptide(L)' 'MEIIRKKLVIKLPDELQQQLLEQAQKLNISLELLVVRSLIKLVSQPSPDQADPILPLLGTLTASVSNLAANHDIIQSG' A
#
# COMPACT_ATOMS: atom_id res chain seq x y z
N MET A 1 -32.76 2.32 -0.99
CA MET A 1 -31.60 2.61 -1.84
C MET A 1 -31.39 1.43 -2.77
N GLU A 2 -31.58 1.59 -4.07
CA GLU A 2 -31.22 0.54 -5.05
C GLU A 2 -29.71 0.59 -5.32
N ILE A 3 -29.05 -0.56 -5.22
CA ILE A 3 -27.65 -0.68 -5.62
C ILE A 3 -27.62 -0.94 -7.12
N ILE A 4 -27.18 0.04 -7.91
CA ILE A 4 -27.02 -0.11 -9.36
C ILE A 4 -25.85 -1.08 -9.61
N ARG A 5 -26.16 -2.28 -10.10
CA ARG A 5 -25.16 -3.27 -10.51
C ARG A 5 -24.89 -3.16 -12.00
N LYS A 6 -23.63 -2.96 -12.38
CA LYS A 6 -23.20 -2.98 -13.79
C LYS A 6 -22.66 -4.37 -14.14
N LYS A 7 -23.00 -4.87 -15.32
CA LYS A 7 -22.49 -6.15 -15.84
C LYS A 7 -21.22 -5.92 -16.66
N LEU A 8 -20.15 -6.62 -16.32
CA LEU A 8 -18.90 -6.67 -17.08
C LEU A 8 -18.66 -8.12 -17.53
N VAL A 9 -18.34 -8.32 -18.80
CA VAL A 9 -17.99 -9.65 -19.34
C VAL A 9 -16.55 -9.59 -19.82
N ILE A 10 -15.72 -10.49 -19.29
CA ILE A 10 -14.28 -10.57 -19.59
C ILE A 10 -14.01 -11.99 -20.09
N LYS A 11 -13.23 -12.11 -21.17
CA LYS A 11 -12.69 -13.40 -21.61
C LYS A 11 -11.34 -13.61 -20.93
N LEU A 12 -11.20 -14.70 -20.19
CA LEU A 12 -9.98 -15.06 -19.50
C LEU A 12 -9.28 -16.20 -20.28
N PRO A 13 -7.95 -16.22 -20.35
CA PRO A 13 -7.21 -17.41 -20.73
C PRO A 13 -7.52 -18.56 -19.77
N ASP A 14 -7.54 -19.80 -20.27
CA ASP A 14 -7.89 -20.99 -19.48
C ASP A 14 -6.99 -21.15 -18.24
N GLU A 15 -5.68 -20.90 -18.40
CA GLU A 15 -4.71 -20.98 -17.31
C GLU A 15 -5.04 -20.00 -16.17
N LEU A 16 -5.34 -18.74 -16.51
CA LEU A 16 -5.70 -17.73 -15.53
C LEU A 16 -7.02 -18.08 -14.84
N GLN A 17 -7.99 -18.63 -15.57
CA GLN A 17 -9.24 -19.09 -14.99
C GLN A 17 -9.02 -20.20 -13.95
N GLN A 18 -8.17 -21.18 -14.27
CA GLN A 18 -7.84 -22.26 -13.33
C GLN A 18 -7.16 -21.73 -12.06
N GLN A 19 -6.16 -20.87 -12.22
CA GLN A 19 -5.45 -20.26 -11.08
C GLN A 19 -6.39 -19.47 -10.16
N LEU A 20 -7.32 -18.70 -10.73
CA LEU A 20 -8.31 -17.94 -9.95
C LEU A 20 -9.30 -18.86 -9.23
N LEU A 21 -9.72 -19.97 -9.86
CA LEU A 21 -10.59 -20.97 -9.24
C LEU A 21 -9.89 -21.67 -8.07
N GLU A 22 -8.63 -22.05 -8.21
CA GLU A 22 -7.84 -22.64 -7.12
C GLU A 22 -7.69 -21.67 -5.94
N GLN A 23 -7.40 -20.40 -6.23
CA GLN A 23 -7.31 -19.38 -5.17
C GLN A 23 -8.65 -19.15 -4.47
N ALA A 24 -9.75 -19.13 -5.21
CA ALA A 24 -11.09 -18.97 -4.65
C ALA A 24 -11.44 -20.14 -3.71
N GLN A 25 -11.10 -21.37 -4.11
CA GLN A 25 -11.28 -22.57 -3.26
C GLN A 25 -10.44 -22.50 -1.99
N LYS A 26 -9.15 -22.14 -2.10
CA LYS A 26 -8.25 -21.99 -0.93
C LYS A 26 -8.78 -20.96 0.08
N LEU A 27 -9.42 -19.90 -0.41
CA LEU A 27 -9.97 -18.83 0.41
C LEU A 27 -11.44 -19.08 0.82
N ASN A 28 -12.05 -20.17 0.35
CA ASN A 28 -13.46 -20.51 0.55
C ASN A 28 -14.41 -19.36 0.19
N ILE A 29 -14.16 -18.70 -0.94
CA ILE A 29 -14.99 -17.61 -1.48
C ILE A 29 -15.38 -17.90 -2.92
N SER A 30 -16.40 -17.19 -3.42
CA SER A 30 -16.75 -17.26 -4.84
C SER A 30 -15.70 -16.58 -5.72
N LEU A 31 -15.58 -17.06 -6.96
CA LEU A 31 -14.72 -16.46 -7.98
C LEU A 31 -15.07 -14.98 -8.22
N GLU A 32 -16.35 -14.65 -8.29
CA GLU A 32 -16.81 -13.26 -8.43
C GLU A 32 -16.32 -12.37 -7.29
N LEU A 33 -16.42 -12.84 -6.05
CA LEU A 33 -15.96 -12.07 -4.90
C LEU A 33 -14.44 -11.89 -4.91
N LEU A 34 -13.69 -12.92 -5.31
CA LEU A 34 -12.25 -12.84 -5.50
C LEU A 34 -11.88 -11.79 -6.56
N VAL A 35 -12.52 -11.83 -7.73
CA VAL A 35 -12.27 -10.89 -8.83
C VAL A 35 -12.57 -9.45 -8.39
N VAL A 36 -13.70 -9.21 -7.74
CA VAL A 36 -14.07 -7.88 -7.23
C VAL A 36 -13.05 -7.38 -6.21
N ARG A 37 -12.62 -8.22 -5.25
CA ARG A 37 -11.59 -7.84 -4.27
C ARG A 37 -10.26 -7.50 -4.93
N SER A 38 -9.84 -8.27 -5.92
CA SER A 38 -8.63 -8.00 -6.70
C SER A 38 -8.71 -6.67 -7.44
N LEU A 39 -9.85 -6.38 -8.08
CA LEU A 39 -10.09 -5.11 -8.75
C LEU A 39 -10.08 -3.93 -7.77
N ILE A 40 -10.74 -4.06 -6.62
CA ILE A 40 -10.71 -3.03 -5.56
C ILE A 40 -9.27 -2.78 -5.11
N LYS A 41 -8.50 -3.84 -4.84
CA LYS A 41 -7.11 -3.71 -4.41
C LYS A 41 -6.26 -2.97 -5.45
N LEU A 42 -6.45 -3.27 -6.73
CA LEU A 42 -5.72 -2.61 -7.81
C LEU A 42 -6.06 -1.11 -7.92
N VAL A 43 -7.33 -0.73 -7.77
CA VAL A 43 -7.73 0.70 -7.87
C VAL A 43 -7.49 1.49 -6.58
N SER A 44 -7.45 0.82 -5.43
CA SER A 44 -7.20 1.46 -4.12
C SER A 44 -5.72 1.63 -3.80
N GLN A 45 -4.81 0.97 -4.53
CA GLN A 45 -3.40 1.26 -4.40
C GLN A 45 -3.10 2.63 -5.05
N PRO A 46 -2.58 3.61 -4.29
CA PRO A 46 -2.13 4.85 -4.89
C PRO A 46 -1.05 4.49 -5.91
N SER A 47 -1.20 5.02 -7.14
CA SER A 47 -0.15 4.97 -8.16
C SER A 47 1.17 5.39 -7.49
N PRO A 48 2.30 4.72 -7.74
CA PRO A 48 3.59 5.16 -7.19
C PRO A 48 3.92 6.61 -7.61
N ASP A 49 3.34 7.09 -8.72
CA ASP A 49 3.41 8.49 -9.16
C ASP A 49 2.58 9.48 -8.32
N GLN A 50 1.70 9.00 -7.43
CA GLN A 50 0.83 9.81 -6.57
C GLN A 50 1.08 9.60 -5.07
N ALA A 51 1.95 8.65 -4.70
CA ALA A 51 2.42 8.51 -3.34
C ALA A 51 3.46 9.60 -3.09
N ASP A 52 3.05 10.69 -2.45
CA ASP A 52 3.96 11.77 -2.08
C ASP A 52 5.10 11.17 -1.23
N PRO A 53 6.36 11.21 -1.70
CA PRO A 53 7.49 10.54 -1.05
C PRO A 53 7.76 11.10 0.36
N ILE A 54 7.19 12.26 0.69
CA ILE A 54 7.29 12.88 2.01
C ILE A 54 6.28 12.29 3.00
N LEU A 55 5.12 11.77 2.56
CA LEU A 55 4.09 11.18 3.44
C LEU A 55 4.63 10.12 4.41
N PRO A 56 5.43 9.13 3.99
CA PRO A 56 6.02 8.15 4.93
C PRO A 56 7.12 8.74 5.84
N LEU A 57 7.63 9.94 5.53
CA LEU A 57 8.63 10.66 6.33
C LEU A 57 8.00 11.66 7.31
N LEU A 58 6.70 11.96 7.18
CA LEU A 58 5.96 12.78 8.14
C LEU A 58 5.88 12.02 9.47
N GLY A 59 6.59 12.53 10.49
CA GLY A 59 6.72 11.89 11.79
C GLY A 59 8.01 11.10 12.00
N THR A 60 8.85 10.93 10.98
CA THR A 60 10.21 10.38 11.14
C THR A 60 11.26 11.46 11.37
N LEU A 61 10.89 12.74 11.37
CA LEU A 61 11.78 13.83 11.74
C LEU A 61 12.05 13.78 13.25
N THR A 62 12.98 12.93 13.65
CA THR A 62 13.60 12.96 14.96
C THR A 62 14.77 13.94 14.89
N ALA A 63 14.58 15.15 15.40
CA ALA A 63 15.71 16.00 15.70
C ALA A 63 16.45 15.35 16.88
N SER A 64 17.48 14.57 16.58
CA SER A 64 18.49 14.25 17.59
C SER A 64 19.20 15.56 17.88
N VAL A 65 18.70 16.28 18.88
CA VAL A 65 19.45 17.36 19.52
C VAL A 65 20.62 16.69 20.23
N SER A 66 21.63 16.29 19.46
CA SER A 66 22.97 16.12 19.98
C SER A 66 23.31 17.48 20.56
N ASN A 67 23.27 17.56 21.87
CA ASN A 67 23.58 18.75 22.64
C ASN A 67 25.08 19.03 22.48
N LEU A 68 25.48 19.51 21.29
CA LEU A 68 26.85 19.88 20.95
C LEU A 68 27.28 21.14 21.72
N ALA A 69 26.35 21.78 22.44
CA ALA A 69 26.62 22.85 23.39
C ALA A 69 27.46 22.41 24.61
N ALA A 70 27.69 21.11 24.82
CA ALA A 70 28.52 20.61 25.93
C ALA A 70 30.04 20.57 25.62
N ASN A 71 30.48 21.00 24.42
CA ASN A 71 31.91 21.15 24.10
C ASN A 71 32.36 22.62 24.18
N HIS A 72 31.79 23.40 25.12
CA HIS A 72 32.01 24.84 25.19
C HIS A 72 32.95 25.30 26.33
N ASP A 73 33.76 24.41 26.91
CA ASP A 73 34.75 24.82 27.90
C ASP A 73 35.95 23.86 28.01
N ILE A 74 36.87 23.92 27.04
CA ILE A 74 38.29 23.53 27.24
C ILE A 74 39.15 24.15 26.13
N ILE A 75 39.13 25.48 25.98
CA ILE A 75 40.27 26.23 25.43
C ILE A 75 40.39 27.58 26.16
N GLN A 76 41.33 27.65 27.11
CA GLN A 76 42.25 28.77 27.40
C GLN A 76 43.12 28.29 28.59
N SER A 77 44.36 27.83 28.43
CA SER A 77 45.59 28.57 28.09
C SER A 77 45.86 29.74 29.05
N GLY A 78 46.82 29.54 29.96
CA GLY A 78 47.35 30.51 30.91
C GLY A 78 48.12 29.84 32.03
#